data_AF-A0A4Q2JPR8-F1
#
_entry.id   AF-A0A4Q2JPR8-F1
#
_cell.length_a   1.000
_cell.length_b   1.000
_cell.length_c   1.000
_cell.angle_alpha   90.00
_cell.angle_beta   90.00
_cell.angle_gamma   90.00
#
_symmetry.space_group_name_H-M   'P 1'
#
loop_
_entity.id
_entity.type
_entity.pdbx_description
1 polymer ?
#
loop_
_entity_poly.entity_id
_entity_poly.type
_entity_poly.pdbx_seq_one_letter_code
_entity_poly.pdbx_strand_id
1 'polypeptide(L)'
;MTRTDAAAPPAADTRLRVRTVAVDETAPLVPRLDPRHPLLWMRRGEGIIGLGEVLRIETHGPSRVADAAREWRRVTGLADVDDRVGLPGSGLVAFGAIAFADESAATSVLVVPEIVLGRRDGRAWVTRIELVDGASAAPTAPVELPAPAPKRDVPRVRFAPGA
;
A
#
# COMPACT_ATOMS: atom_id res chain seq x y z
N MET A 1 -12.14 -19.90 -1.27
CA MET A 1 -11.37 -19.93 -2.52
C MET A 1 -11.71 -18.68 -3.30
N THR A 2 -11.05 -17.56 -3.00
CA THR A 2 -11.06 -16.36 -3.84
C THR A 2 -9.73 -16.34 -4.58
N ARG A 3 -9.83 -16.43 -5.90
CA ARG A 3 -8.72 -16.43 -6.84
C ARG A 3 -8.11 -15.04 -6.82
N THR A 4 -6.93 -14.89 -6.23
CA THR A 4 -6.02 -13.77 -6.53
C THR A 4 -5.52 -14.03 -7.93
N ASP A 5 -6.30 -13.61 -8.94
CA ASP A 5 -5.74 -13.48 -10.29
C ASP A 5 -4.69 -12.38 -10.22
N ALA A 6 -3.50 -12.65 -10.76
CA ALA A 6 -2.48 -11.62 -10.92
C ALA A 6 -3.14 -10.47 -11.70
N ALA A 7 -3.18 -9.27 -11.10
CA ALA A 7 -3.74 -8.12 -11.78
C ALA A 7 -3.08 -7.99 -13.15
N ALA A 8 -3.90 -7.94 -14.22
CA ALA A 8 -3.41 -7.74 -15.58
C ALA A 8 -2.51 -6.49 -15.63
N PRO A 9 -1.47 -6.47 -16.48
CA PRO A 9 -0.62 -5.29 -16.61
C PRO A 9 -1.50 -4.05 -16.86
N PRO A 10 -1.23 -2.92 -16.19
CA PRO A 10 -2.09 -1.75 -16.30
C PRO A 10 -2.28 -1.36 -17.76
N ALA A 11 -3.54 -1.20 -18.18
CA ALA A 11 -3.85 -0.62 -19.47
C ALA A 11 -3.24 0.79 -19.59
N ALA A 12 -2.92 1.20 -20.81
CA ALA A 12 -2.24 2.45 -21.13
C ALA A 12 -2.94 3.72 -20.60
N ASP A 13 -4.21 3.62 -20.18
CA ASP A 13 -5.04 4.72 -19.67
C ASP A 13 -5.49 4.53 -18.21
N THR A 14 -4.81 3.69 -17.42
CA THR A 14 -5.12 3.49 -15.99
C THR A 14 -5.13 4.84 -15.25
N ARG A 15 -6.31 5.24 -14.77
CA ARG A 15 -6.53 6.44 -13.96
C ARG A 15 -6.93 6.04 -12.56
N LEU A 16 -6.31 6.66 -11.55
CA LEU A 16 -6.63 6.43 -10.15
C LEU A 16 -7.33 7.65 -9.55
N ARG A 17 -8.37 7.43 -8.76
CA ARG A 17 -8.95 8.44 -7.88
C ARG A 17 -8.44 8.20 -6.48
N VAL A 18 -7.88 9.24 -5.88
CA VAL A 18 -7.21 9.20 -4.59
C VAL A 18 -7.83 10.25 -3.68
N ARG A 19 -8.38 9.81 -2.54
CA ARG A 19 -9.02 10.69 -1.55
C ARG A 19 -8.41 10.43 -0.18
N THR A 20 -7.84 11.46 0.43
CA THR A 20 -7.24 11.36 1.75
C THR A 20 -7.95 12.26 2.75
N VAL A 21 -8.35 11.68 3.87
CA VAL A 21 -9.02 12.38 4.97
C VAL A 21 -8.30 12.14 6.28
N ALA A 22 -8.25 13.17 7.12
CA ALA A 22 -7.80 13.02 8.49
C ALA A 22 -8.83 12.21 9.29
N VAL A 23 -8.35 11.37 10.19
CA VAL A 23 -9.20 10.59 11.10
C VAL A 23 -8.67 10.70 12.53
N ASP A 24 -9.58 10.55 13.48
CA ASP A 24 -9.23 10.44 14.90
C ASP A 24 -9.04 8.96 15.25
N GLU A 25 -7.93 8.38 14.76
CA GLU A 25 -7.57 6.98 14.99
C GLU A 25 -6.35 6.90 15.92
N THR A 26 -6.53 6.22 17.05
CA THR A 26 -5.52 6.10 18.10
C THR A 26 -4.98 4.68 18.25
N ALA A 27 -5.65 3.68 17.66
CA ALA A 27 -5.24 2.30 17.79
C ALA A 27 -4.04 1.97 16.86
N PRO A 28 -3.22 0.96 17.22
CA PRO A 28 -2.04 0.60 16.44
C PRO A 28 -2.38 0.15 15.01
N LEU A 29 -1.49 0.46 14.05
CA LEU A 29 -1.67 0.06 12.64
C LEU A 29 -1.43 -1.44 12.41
N VAL A 30 -0.40 -2.01 13.02
CA VAL A 30 0.05 -3.40 12.76
C VAL A 30 -1.05 -4.45 12.93
N PRO A 31 -1.91 -4.41 13.97
CA PRO A 31 -3.02 -5.35 14.11
C PRO A 31 -4.03 -5.34 12.95
N ARG A 32 -4.10 -4.28 12.14
CA ARG A 32 -5.05 -4.17 11.02
C ARG A 32 -4.50 -4.70 9.70
N LEU A 33 -3.22 -5.10 9.64
CA LEU A 33 -2.61 -5.63 8.43
C LEU A 33 -3.30 -6.91 7.96
N ASP A 34 -3.37 -7.10 6.64
CA ASP A 34 -3.60 -8.43 6.07
C ASP A 34 -2.37 -9.32 6.40
N PRO A 35 -2.52 -10.38 7.19
CA PRO A 35 -1.41 -11.25 7.55
C PRO A 35 -0.88 -12.09 6.37
N ARG A 36 -1.63 -12.21 5.27
CA ARG A 36 -1.24 -12.96 4.07
C ARG A 36 -0.51 -12.07 3.05
N HIS A 37 -0.90 -10.80 2.96
CA HIS A 37 -0.34 -9.82 2.03
C HIS A 37 0.02 -8.52 2.75
N PRO A 38 1.01 -8.54 3.66
CA PRO A 38 1.31 -7.37 4.48
C PRO A 38 2.02 -6.28 3.68
N LEU A 39 1.39 -5.11 3.58
CA LEU A 39 2.00 -3.88 3.07
C LEU A 39 2.24 -2.95 4.27
N LEU A 40 3.49 -2.80 4.68
CA LEU A 40 3.87 -2.05 5.88
C LEU A 40 5.16 -1.28 5.66
N TRP A 41 5.15 0.01 6.00
CA TRP A 41 6.35 0.79 6.21
C TRP A 41 6.22 1.52 7.55
N MET A 42 7.14 1.26 8.49
CA MET A 42 7.07 1.85 9.82
C MET A 42 8.45 2.14 10.39
N ARG A 43 8.58 3.29 11.06
CA ARG A 43 9.78 3.71 11.78
C ARG A 43 9.36 4.43 13.07
N ARG A 44 9.92 3.99 14.21
CA ARG A 44 9.65 4.60 15.54
C ARG A 44 8.15 4.69 15.89
N GLY A 45 7.39 3.68 15.47
CA GLY A 45 5.93 3.64 15.70
C GLY A 45 5.10 4.45 14.71
N GLU A 46 5.71 5.20 13.79
CA GLU A 46 5.00 5.98 12.77
C GLU A 46 5.17 5.36 11.38
N GLY A 47 4.23 5.61 10.48
CA GLY A 47 4.30 5.09 9.12
C GLY A 47 2.93 4.76 8.55
N ILE A 48 2.91 3.86 7.57
CA ILE A 48 1.73 3.51 6.79
C ILE A 48 1.58 2.00 6.66
N ILE A 49 0.33 1.56 6.54
CA ILE A 49 -0.03 0.22 6.07
C ILE A 49 -0.93 0.32 4.84
N GLY A 50 -0.81 -0.64 3.95
CA GLY A 50 -1.69 -0.83 2.80
C GLY A 50 -2.65 -2.00 3.03
N LEU A 51 -3.89 -1.86 2.58
CA LEU A 51 -4.89 -2.92 2.52
C LEU A 51 -5.45 -3.01 1.10
N GLY A 52 -5.66 -4.24 0.64
CA GLY A 52 -6.06 -4.49 -0.75
C GLY A 52 -4.96 -4.15 -1.75
N GLU A 53 -5.27 -4.33 -3.03
CA GLU A 53 -4.39 -4.05 -4.16
C GLU A 53 -5.24 -3.56 -5.33
N VAL A 54 -5.08 -2.29 -5.72
CA VAL A 54 -5.80 -1.70 -6.86
C VAL A 54 -4.97 -1.75 -8.15
N LEU A 55 -3.65 -1.72 -8.01
CA LEU A 55 -2.73 -1.74 -9.14
C LEU A 55 -1.41 -2.39 -8.75
N ARG A 56 -0.88 -3.21 -9.66
CA ARG A 56 0.44 -3.82 -9.55
C ARG A 56 1.25 -3.53 -10.79
N ILE A 57 2.45 -2.99 -10.58
CA ILE A 57 3.44 -2.74 -11.64
C ILE A 57 4.55 -3.75 -11.45
N GLU A 58 4.81 -4.56 -12.48
CA GLU A 58 5.91 -5.52 -12.48
C GLU A 58 6.97 -5.12 -13.51
N THR A 59 8.24 -5.20 -13.11
CA THR A 59 9.38 -4.92 -13.98
C THR A 59 10.52 -5.91 -13.75
N HIS A 60 11.36 -6.09 -14.76
CA HIS A 60 12.39 -7.13 -14.79
C HIS A 60 13.66 -6.65 -15.49
N GLY A 61 14.75 -7.38 -15.28
CA GLY A 61 16.02 -7.16 -15.99
C GLY A 61 16.80 -5.90 -15.57
N PRO A 62 17.82 -5.53 -16.35
CA PRO A 62 18.74 -4.44 -15.99
C PRO A 62 18.06 -3.06 -15.87
N SER A 63 16.99 -2.82 -16.64
CA SER A 63 16.27 -1.54 -16.65
C SER A 63 15.12 -1.47 -15.62
N ARG A 64 14.88 -2.51 -14.82
CA ARG A 64 13.69 -2.64 -13.95
C ARG A 64 13.38 -1.43 -13.08
N VAL A 65 14.41 -0.75 -12.56
CA VAL A 65 14.25 0.44 -11.72
C VAL A 65 13.78 1.64 -12.54
N ALA A 66 14.40 1.87 -13.69
CA ALA A 66 14.02 2.93 -14.61
C ALA A 66 12.62 2.70 -15.20
N ASP A 67 12.29 1.43 -15.49
CA ASP A 67 10.97 1.02 -15.96
C ASP A 67 9.90 1.25 -14.90
N ALA A 68 10.16 0.84 -13.65
CA ALA A 68 9.24 1.06 -12.53
C ALA A 68 9.02 2.55 -12.27
N ALA A 69 10.09 3.36 -12.33
CA ALA A 69 10.00 4.81 -12.16
C ALA A 69 9.27 5.50 -13.32
N ARG A 70 9.41 5.00 -14.57
CA ARG A 70 8.66 5.51 -15.72
C ARG A 70 7.18 5.22 -15.58
N GLU A 71 6.83 3.98 -15.24
CA GLU A 71 5.45 3.55 -15.09
C GLU A 71 4.78 4.23 -13.89
N TRP A 72 5.48 4.35 -12.77
CA TRP A 72 4.99 5.11 -11.62
C TRP A 72 4.68 6.56 -11.97
N ARG A 73 5.56 7.24 -12.70
CA ARG A 73 5.31 8.62 -13.17
C ARG A 73 4.06 8.71 -14.06
N ARG A 74 3.84 7.74 -14.93
CA ARG A 74 2.63 7.65 -15.78
C ARG A 74 1.37 7.56 -14.92
N VAL A 75 1.36 6.63 -13.97
CA VAL A 75 0.23 6.43 -13.04
C VAL A 75 -0.04 7.70 -12.23
N THR A 76 0.98 8.29 -11.61
CA THR A 76 0.81 9.50 -10.81
C THR A 76 0.38 10.71 -11.65
N GLY A 77 0.82 10.79 -12.92
CA GLY A 77 0.46 11.88 -13.83
C GLY A 77 -0.99 11.83 -14.31
N LEU A 78 -1.64 10.67 -14.23
CA LEU A 78 -3.04 10.45 -14.60
C LEU A 78 -3.98 10.40 -13.39
N ALA A 79 -3.45 10.42 -12.17
CA ALA A 79 -4.23 10.28 -10.94
C ALA A 79 -4.91 11.60 -10.55
N ASP A 80 -6.18 11.51 -10.16
CA ASP A 80 -6.93 12.59 -9.51
C ASP A 80 -6.76 12.45 -7.98
N VAL A 81 -5.95 13.33 -7.39
CA VAL A 81 -5.58 13.29 -5.97
C VAL A 81 -6.17 14.48 -5.21
N ASP A 82 -7.06 14.20 -4.25
CA ASP A 82 -7.49 15.14 -3.20
C ASP A 82 -6.90 14.64 -1.88
N ASP A 83 -5.80 15.26 -1.44
CA ASP A 83 -5.13 14.97 -0.18
C ASP A 83 -5.11 16.22 0.72
N ARG A 84 -6.06 16.27 1.66
CA ARG A 84 -6.18 17.37 2.63
C ARG A 84 -5.23 17.24 3.82
N VAL A 85 -4.53 16.11 3.93
CA VAL A 85 -3.64 15.83 5.05
C VAL A 85 -2.25 16.37 4.78
N GLY A 86 -1.74 16.16 3.55
CA GLY A 86 -0.50 16.75 3.06
C GLY A 86 0.75 16.35 3.85
N LEU A 87 0.77 15.14 4.40
CA LEU A 87 1.89 14.59 5.16
C LEU A 87 2.65 13.52 4.35
N PRO A 88 3.94 13.26 4.64
CA PRO A 88 4.63 12.14 4.04
C PRO A 88 3.89 10.82 4.28
N GLY A 89 3.51 10.15 3.19
CA GLY A 89 2.73 8.90 3.21
C GLY A 89 1.20 9.08 3.11
N SER A 90 0.69 10.31 3.08
CA SER A 90 -0.69 10.60 2.64
C SER A 90 -0.76 10.69 1.11
N GLY A 91 -1.98 10.63 0.56
CA GLY A 91 -2.16 10.63 -0.89
C GLY A 91 -1.71 9.33 -1.56
N LEU A 92 -1.35 9.42 -2.84
CA LEU A 92 -1.05 8.27 -3.68
C LEU A 92 0.34 7.70 -3.34
N VAL A 93 0.38 6.44 -2.92
CA VAL A 93 1.61 5.73 -2.57
C VAL A 93 1.62 4.34 -3.19
N ALA A 94 2.82 3.79 -3.36
CA ALA A 94 3.02 2.38 -3.69
C ALA A 94 4.06 1.77 -2.75
N PHE A 95 3.89 0.48 -2.45
CA PHE A 95 4.88 -0.33 -1.74
C PHE A 95 5.73 -1.07 -2.75
N GLY A 96 7.05 -0.89 -2.67
CA GLY A 96 7.99 -1.44 -3.65
C GLY A 96 8.87 -2.54 -3.09
N ALA A 97 9.08 -3.59 -3.88
CA ALA A 97 10.14 -4.57 -3.69
C ALA A 97 10.88 -4.75 -5.01
N ILE A 98 12.15 -4.37 -5.05
CA ILE A 98 12.94 -4.32 -6.29
C ILE A 98 14.08 -5.35 -6.20
N ALA A 99 14.26 -6.13 -7.26
CA ALA A 99 15.34 -7.10 -7.36
C ALA A 99 16.71 -6.42 -7.31
N PHE A 100 17.70 -7.05 -6.68
CA PHE A 100 18.98 -6.39 -6.41
C PHE A 100 19.94 -6.38 -7.62
N ALA A 101 20.13 -7.53 -8.28
CA ALA A 101 21.06 -7.68 -9.40
C ALA A 101 20.36 -7.53 -10.76
N ASP A 102 21.12 -7.14 -11.79
CA ASP A 102 20.61 -6.92 -13.15
C ASP A 102 20.18 -8.21 -13.84
N GLU A 103 20.88 -9.31 -13.53
CA GLU A 103 20.62 -10.66 -14.00
C GLU A 103 19.64 -11.43 -13.09
N SER A 104 19.09 -10.78 -12.06
CA SER A 104 18.15 -11.42 -11.15
C SER A 104 16.90 -11.90 -11.89
N ALA A 105 16.57 -13.18 -11.73
CA ALA A 105 15.30 -13.73 -12.20
C ALA A 105 14.08 -13.28 -11.37
N ALA A 106 14.31 -12.67 -10.19
CA ALA A 106 13.23 -12.15 -9.36
C ALA A 106 12.51 -10.96 -10.02
N THR A 107 11.18 -10.95 -9.90
CA THR A 107 10.33 -9.84 -10.37
C THR A 107 10.44 -8.66 -9.41
N SER A 108 10.64 -7.46 -9.96
CA SER A 108 10.48 -6.22 -9.20
C SER A 108 9.03 -5.76 -9.26
N VAL A 109 8.52 -5.23 -8.16
CA VAL A 109 7.11 -4.89 -8.04
C VAL A 109 6.91 -3.55 -7.34
N LEU A 110 5.94 -2.77 -7.80
CA LEU A 110 5.25 -1.73 -7.04
C LEU A 110 3.77 -2.13 -6.86
N VAL A 111 3.28 -2.13 -5.63
CA VAL A 111 1.88 -2.42 -5.28
C VAL A 111 1.22 -1.14 -4.79
N VAL A 112 0.16 -0.71 -5.46
CA VAL A 112 -0.72 0.35 -5.01
C VAL A 112 -1.87 -0.30 -4.23
N PRO A 113 -2.04 0.00 -2.94
CA PRO A 113 -3.14 -0.56 -2.16
C PRO A 113 -4.46 0.12 -2.52
N GLU A 114 -5.59 -0.49 -2.14
CA GLU A 114 -6.90 0.18 -2.19
C GLU A 114 -7.03 1.20 -1.06
N ILE A 115 -6.47 0.88 0.12
CA ILE A 115 -6.54 1.71 1.32
C ILE A 115 -5.16 1.88 1.93
N VAL A 116 -4.84 3.11 2.34
CA VAL A 116 -3.65 3.42 3.14
C VAL A 116 -4.10 3.95 4.49
N LEU A 117 -3.68 3.29 5.56
CA LEU A 117 -3.80 3.84 6.90
C LEU A 117 -2.45 4.37 7.33
N GLY A 118 -2.39 5.64 7.70
CA GLY A 118 -1.15 6.28 8.09
C GLY A 118 -1.23 6.99 9.43
N ARG A 119 -0.08 7.06 10.11
CA ARG A 119 0.09 7.96 11.25
C ARG A 119 1.47 8.59 11.22
N ARG A 120 1.53 9.87 11.60
CA ARG A 120 2.77 10.62 11.73
C ARG A 120 2.55 11.88 12.55
N ASP A 121 3.49 12.22 13.43
CA ASP A 121 3.50 13.47 14.20
C ASP A 121 2.17 13.70 14.95
N GLY A 122 1.60 12.62 15.50
CA GLY A 122 0.31 12.64 16.21
C GLY A 122 -0.94 12.76 15.33
N ARG A 123 -0.81 12.79 14.00
CA ARG A 123 -1.93 12.83 13.04
C ARG A 123 -2.12 11.46 12.40
N ALA A 124 -3.38 11.07 12.19
CA ALA A 124 -3.76 9.86 11.47
C ALA A 124 -4.63 10.19 10.25
N TRP A 125 -4.56 9.33 9.23
CA TRP A 125 -5.33 9.49 8.01
C TRP A 125 -5.71 8.15 7.37
N VAL A 126 -6.73 8.23 6.53
CA VAL A 126 -7.13 7.18 5.60
C VAL A 126 -7.01 7.75 4.19
N THR A 127 -6.22 7.10 3.34
CA THR A 127 -6.27 7.31 1.89
C THR A 127 -7.06 6.17 1.25
N ARG A 128 -8.00 6.51 0.38
CA ARG A 128 -8.69 5.57 -0.51
C ARG A 128 -8.20 5.77 -1.94
N ILE A 129 -7.91 4.67 -2.62
CA ILE A 129 -7.38 4.62 -3.98
C ILE A 129 -8.26 3.67 -4.80
N GLU A 130 -8.84 4.17 -5.88
CA GLU A 130 -9.76 3.40 -6.73
C GLU A 130 -9.38 3.56 -8.20
N LEU A 131 -9.57 2.49 -8.98
CA LEU A 131 -9.48 2.57 -10.43
C LEU A 131 -10.70 3.33 -10.98
N VAL A 132 -10.46 4.27 -11.88
CA VAL A 132 -11.52 5.02 -12.55
C VAL A 132 -11.79 4.39 -13.90
N ASP A 133 -12.76 3.47 -13.93
CA ASP A 133 -13.36 3.00 -15.16
C ASP A 133 -14.51 3.95 -15.52
N GLY A 134 -14.65 4.28 -16.81
CA GLY A 134 -15.44 5.41 -17.35
C GLY A 134 -16.94 5.55 -16.98
N ALA A 135 -17.44 4.76 -16.04
CA ALA A 135 -18.81 4.80 -15.53
C ALA A 135 -18.94 5.14 -14.02
N SER A 136 -17.88 5.13 -13.22
CA SER A 136 -18.00 5.33 -11.76
C SER A 136 -17.67 6.75 -11.32
N ALA A 137 -18.70 7.59 -11.16
CA ALA A 137 -18.57 8.97 -10.72
C ALA A 137 -18.68 9.15 -9.19
N ALA A 138 -19.32 8.22 -8.47
CA ALA A 138 -19.58 8.36 -7.03
C ALA A 138 -18.58 7.57 -6.18
N PRO A 139 -18.18 8.08 -4.99
CA PRO A 139 -17.44 7.27 -4.04
C PRO A 139 -18.25 6.04 -3.68
N THR A 140 -17.67 4.85 -3.89
CA THR A 140 -18.23 3.59 -3.41
C THR A 140 -18.34 3.65 -1.88
N ALA A 141 -19.30 2.93 -1.31
CA ALA A 141 -19.67 2.87 0.12
C ALA A 141 -18.51 3.06 1.14
N PRO A 142 -18.79 3.49 2.39
CA PRO A 142 -17.76 3.65 3.43
C PRO A 142 -16.83 2.44 3.49
N VAL A 143 -15.53 2.69 3.51
CA VAL A 143 -14.53 1.63 3.63
C VAL A 143 -14.66 1.04 5.02
N GLU A 144 -15.06 -0.22 5.09
CA GLU A 144 -15.00 -0.97 6.33
C GLU A 144 -13.55 -1.39 6.58
N LEU A 145 -12.90 -0.76 7.54
CA LEU A 145 -11.55 -1.16 7.94
C LEU A 145 -11.63 -2.51 8.65
N PRO A 146 -10.73 -3.46 8.33
CA PRO A 146 -10.68 -4.72 9.03
C PRO A 146 -10.45 -4.45 10.52
N ALA A 147 -11.24 -5.13 11.35
CA ALA A 147 -11.07 -5.06 12.79
C ALA A 147 -9.62 -5.46 13.16
N PRO A 148 -9.00 -4.78 14.14
CA PRO A 148 -7.69 -5.16 14.64
C PRO A 148 -7.66 -6.64 15.02
N ALA A 149 -6.71 -7.40 14.46
CA ALA A 149 -6.48 -8.77 14.87
C ALA A 149 -6.14 -8.80 16.38
N PRO A 150 -6.70 -9.77 17.14
CA PRO A 150 -6.40 -9.89 18.55
C PRO A 150 -4.91 -10.14 18.75
N LYS A 151 -4.34 -9.51 19.79
CA LYS A 151 -2.96 -9.74 20.16
C LYS A 151 -2.81 -11.21 20.58
N ARG A 152 -1.93 -11.94 19.89
CA ARG A 152 -1.61 -13.31 20.30
C ARG A 152 -0.83 -13.29 21.61
N ASP A 153 -1.17 -14.22 22.50
CA ASP A 153 -0.33 -14.52 23.67
C ASP A 153 0.95 -15.19 23.17
N VAL A 154 2.02 -14.41 23.05
CA VAL A 154 3.35 -14.91 22.70
C VAL A 154 4.06 -15.28 24.01
N PRO A 155 4.44 -16.55 24.22
CA PRO A 155 5.16 -16.95 25.42
C PRO A 155 6.49 -16.18 25.49
N ARG A 156 6.80 -15.60 26.66
CA ARG A 156 8.11 -14.99 26.90
C ARG A 156 9.15 -16.11 26.98
N VAL A 157 10.06 -16.13 26.01
CA VAL A 157 11.26 -16.96 26.10
C VAL A 157 12.32 -16.17 26.87
N ARG A 158 12.94 -16.81 27.87
CA ARG A 158 14.16 -16.31 28.50
C ARG A 158 15.33 -17.08 27.92
N PHE A 159 16.30 -16.37 27.35
CA PHE A 159 17.56 -16.96 26.96
C PHE A 159 18.51 -16.97 28.17
N ALA A 160 19.17 -18.09 28.41
CA ALA A 160 20.29 -18.19 29.35
C ALA A 160 21.60 -18.20 28.54
N PRO A 161 22.70 -17.66 29.07
CA PRO A 161 24.00 -17.73 28.39
C PRO A 161 24.39 -19.19 28.09
N GLY A 162 24.74 -19.49 26.84
CA GLY A 162 25.22 -20.82 26.42
C GLY A 162 24.15 -21.83 25.96
N ALA A 163 22.91 -21.39 25.73
CA ALA A 163 21.84 -22.17 25.09
C ALA A 163 21.55 -21.68 23.67
#